data_AF-A0A7X6Q9M1-F1
#
_entry.id   AF-A0A7X6Q9M1-F1
#
_cell.length_a   1.000
_cell.length_b   1.000
_cell.length_c   1.000
_cell.angle_alpha   90.00
_cell.angle_beta   90.00
_cell.angle_gamma   90.00
#
_symmetry.space_group_name_H-M   'P 1'
#
loop_
_entity.id
_entity.type
_entity.pdbx_description
1 polymer ?
#
loop_
_entity_poly.entity_id
_entity_poly.type
_entity_poly.pdbx_seq_one_letter_code
_entity_poly.pdbx_strand_id
1 'polypeptide(L)' 'MAYFNLKETEARIERVREILREKNIDAALIYYDELNVANGWYLTGWCPQFEKGSVLLPVDGE' A
#
# COMPACT_ATOMS: atom_id res chain seq x y z
N MET A 1 -1.52 -11.37 15.86
CA MET A 1 -0.67 -10.32 15.26
C MET A 1 -0.70 -9.06 16.11
N ALA A 2 0.23 -8.91 17.07
CA ALA A 2 0.26 -7.74 17.96
C ALA A 2 0.64 -6.42 17.24
N TYR A 3 1.03 -6.47 15.96
CA TYR A 3 1.57 -5.35 15.18
C TYR A 3 0.71 -4.89 14.00
N PHE A 4 -0.41 -5.58 13.69
CA PHE A 4 -1.27 -5.19 12.57
C PHE A 4 -2.47 -4.38 13.08
N ASN A 5 -2.35 -3.05 12.98
CA ASN A 5 -3.42 -2.12 13.31
C ASN A 5 -4.21 -1.78 12.05
N LEU A 6 -5.43 -2.32 11.97
CA LEU A 6 -6.36 -2.07 10.85
C LEU A 6 -6.63 -0.57 10.65
N LYS A 7 -6.88 0.17 11.75
CA LYS A 7 -7.18 1.61 11.66
C LYS A 7 -6.01 2.41 11.11
N GLU A 8 -4.78 2.04 11.50
CA GLU A 8 -3.60 2.69 10.96
C GLU A 8 -3.42 2.36 9.47
N THR A 9 -3.65 1.10 9.09
CA THR A 9 -3.58 0.64 7.70
C THR A 9 -4.57 1.40 6.82
N GLU A 10 -5.84 1.50 7.26
CA GLU A 10 -6.87 2.30 6.59
C GLU A 10 -6.46 3.77 6.45
N ALA A 11 -5.91 4.37 7.51
CA ALA A 11 -5.43 5.76 7.46
C ALA A 11 -4.29 5.94 6.44
N ARG A 12 -3.35 4.98 6.36
CA ARG A 12 -2.26 5.01 5.36
C ARG A 12 -2.79 4.91 3.93
N ILE A 13 -3.76 4.04 3.70
CA ILE A 13 -4.43 3.88 2.40
C ILE A 13 -5.10 5.20 1.98
N GLU A 14 -5.86 5.82 2.89
CA GLU A 14 -6.52 7.11 2.61
C GLU A 14 -5.52 8.22 2.29
N ARG A 15 -4.37 8.27 2.98
CA ARG A 15 -3.31 9.24 2.63
C ARG A 15 -2.74 9.04 1.24
N VAL A 16 -2.62 7.79 0.78
CA VAL A 16 -2.20 7.54 -0.60
C VAL A 16 -3.30 7.95 -1.57
N ARG A 17 -4.58 7.67 -1.28
CA ARG A 17 -5.71 8.14 -2.10
C ARG A 17 -5.78 9.66 -2.21
N GLU A 18 -5.51 10.39 -1.13
CA GLU A 18 -5.40 11.86 -1.16
C GLU A 18 -4.37 12.30 -2.21
N ILE A 19 -3.18 11.69 -2.23
CA ILE A 19 -2.13 11.97 -3.22
C ILE A 19 -2.61 11.62 -4.64
N LEU A 20 -3.32 10.51 -4.83
CA LEU A 20 -3.86 10.12 -6.13
C LEU A 20 -4.88 11.15 -6.64
N ARG A 21 -5.79 11.61 -5.78
CA ARG A 21 -6.78 12.64 -6.11
C ARG A 21 -6.11 13.97 -6.46
N GLU A 22 -5.14 14.42 -5.67
CA GLU A 22 -4.38 15.64 -5.93
C GLU A 22 -3.63 15.60 -7.29
N LYS A 23 -3.17 14.41 -7.69
CA LYS A 23 -2.43 14.20 -8.94
C LYS A 23 -3.32 13.81 -10.12
N ASN A 24 -4.64 13.68 -9.93
CA ASN A 24 -5.57 13.20 -10.94
C ASN A 24 -5.15 11.83 -11.53
N ILE A 25 -4.85 10.87 -10.64
CA ILE A 25 -4.45 9.49 -10.97
C ILE A 25 -5.55 8.52 -10.48
N ASP A 26 -5.99 7.61 -11.35
CA ASP A 26 -7.10 6.69 -11.03
C ASP A 26 -6.68 5.49 -10.16
N ALA A 27 -5.42 5.05 -10.24
CA ALA A 27 -4.90 3.94 -9.45
C ALA A 27 -3.37 3.98 -9.35
N ALA A 28 -2.84 3.39 -8.28
CA ALA A 28 -1.43 3.08 -8.12
C ALA A 28 -1.19 1.57 -8.17
N LEU A 29 -0.21 1.14 -8.97
CA LEU A 29 0.36 -0.20 -8.88
C LEU A 29 1.70 -0.11 -8.17
N ILE A 30 1.77 -0.66 -6.96
CA ILE A 30 2.92 -0.54 -6.07
C ILE A 30 3.63 -1.88 -6.03
N TYR A 31 4.71 -2.00 -6.80
CA TYR A 31 5.60 -3.14 -6.76
C TYR A 31 6.42 -3.15 -5.48
N TYR A 32 6.67 -4.35 -4.94
CA TYR A 32 7.58 -4.55 -3.82
C TYR A 32 8.13 -5.98 -3.79
N ASP A 33 9.37 -6.09 -3.34
CA ASP A 33 10.15 -7.32 -3.22
C ASP A 33 11.14 -7.17 -2.05
N GLU A 34 12.07 -8.10 -1.92
CA GLU A 34 13.08 -8.12 -0.86
C GLU A 34 14.03 -6.90 -0.88
N LEU A 35 14.15 -6.20 -2.02
CA LEU A 35 14.99 -5.01 -2.19
C LEU A 35 14.18 -3.70 -2.14
N ASN A 36 12.89 -3.75 -2.45
CA ASN A 36 11.98 -2.61 -2.60
C ASN A 36 10.76 -2.74 -1.68
N VAL A 37 10.98 -3.11 -0.42
CA VAL A 37 9.92 -3.52 0.51
C VAL A 37 9.05 -2.38 1.04
N ALA A 38 9.58 -1.16 1.12
CA ALA A 38 9.04 -0.10 1.97
C ALA A 38 7.57 0.25 1.69
N ASN A 39 7.21 0.51 0.43
CA ASN A 39 5.86 0.98 0.09
C ASN A 39 4.81 -0.12 0.24
N GLY A 40 5.12 -1.34 -0.21
CA GLY A 40 4.21 -2.48 -0.06
C GLY A 40 4.03 -2.87 1.41
N TRP A 41 5.11 -2.87 2.20
CA TRP A 41 5.02 -3.17 3.62
C TRP A 41 4.28 -2.08 4.40
N TYR A 42 4.47 -0.81 4.05
CA TYR A 42 3.74 0.31 4.63
C TYR A 42 2.22 0.16 4.49
N LEU A 43 1.76 -0.29 3.32
CA LEU A 43 0.33 -0.42 3.02
C LEU A 43 -0.29 -1.75 3.47
N THR A 44 0.46 -2.85 3.46
CA THR A 44 -0.10 -4.19 3.70
C THR A 44 0.27 -4.78 5.04
N GLY A 45 1.33 -4.27 5.67
CA GLY A 45 1.95 -4.92 6.83
C GLY A 45 2.62 -6.27 6.51
N TRP A 46 2.57 -6.74 5.26
CA TRP A 46 3.24 -7.95 4.80
C TRP A 46 4.63 -7.61 4.27
N CYS A 47 5.62 -8.36 4.76
CA CYS A 47 7.01 -8.23 4.37
C CYS A 47 7.38 -9.49 3.57
N PRO A 48 7.58 -9.41 2.24
CA PRO A 48 8.05 -10.53 1.44
C PRO A 48 9.44 -10.95 1.93
N GLN A 49 9.67 -12.26 2.05
CA GLN A 49 11.00 -12.78 2.40
C GLN A 49 11.80 -13.13 1.15
N PHE A 50 11.13 -13.67 0.13
CA PHE A 50 11.72 -14.00 -1.17
C PHE A 50 10.71 -13.82 -2.33
N GLU A 51 9.46 -13.50 -2.02
CA GLU A 51 8.39 -13.31 -2.99
C GLU A 51 8.40 -11.91 -3.60
N LYS A 52 7.89 -11.83 -4.82
CA LYS A 52 7.61 -10.55 -5.49
C LYS A 52 6.12 -10.30 -5.46
N GLY A 53 5.74 -9.11 -5.01
CA GLY A 53 4.35 -8.71 -4.84
C GLY A 53 4.05 -7.38 -5.50
N SER A 54 2.76 -7.12 -5.65
CA SER A 54 2.26 -5.79 -6.00
C SER A 54 0.96 -5.51 -5.29
N VAL A 55 0.77 -4.26 -4.88
CA VAL A 55 -0.53 -3.75 -4.40
C VAL A 55 -1.13 -2.92 -5.51
N LEU A 56 -2.36 -3.27 -5.92
CA LEU A 56 -3.19 -2.39 -6.73
C LEU A 56 -4.05 -1.57 -5.77
N LEU A 57 -3.91 -0.26 -5.80
CA LEU A 57 -4.71 0.66 -5.00
C LEU A 57 -5.46 1.62 -5.93
N PRO A 58 -6.78 1.43 -6.14
CA PRO A 58 -7.59 2.41 -6.84
C PRO A 58 -7.84 3.66 -5.99
N VAL A 59 -8.12 4.79 -6.65
CA VAL A 59 -8.46 6.05 -6.00
C VAL A 59 -9.74 5.94 -5.15
N ASP A 60 -10.67 5.07 -5.55
CA ASP A 60 -11.90 4.75 -4.83
C ASP A 60 -12.21 3.23 -4.94
N GLY A 61 -12.77 2.64 -3.87
CA GLY A 61 -13.12 1.20 -3.80
C GLY A 61 -12.00 0.30 -3.27
N GLU A 62 -12.31 -0.98 -3.01
CA GLU A 62 -11.33 -2.03 -2.63
C GLU A 62 -10.72 -2.72 -3.86
#